data_AF-A0A3B0T9X7-F1
#
_entry.id   AF-A0A3B0T9X7-F1
#
_cell.length_a   1.000
_cell.length_b   1.000
_cell.length_c   1.000
_cell.angle_alpha   90.00
_cell.angle_beta   90.00
_cell.angle_gamma   90.00
#
_symmetry.space_group_name_H-M   'P 1'
#
loop_
_entity.id
_entity.type
_entity.pdbx_description
1 polymer ?
#
loop_
_entity_poly.entity_id
_entity_poly.type
_entity_poly.pdbx_seq_one_letter_code
_entity_poly.pdbx_strand_id
1 'polypeptide(L)'
;MARITAGIGASHVPLIGRAIDTGDTQSEYWKPLFDGFDFTQKWIAEEQPDVIFLVYNDHATAFSLDMVPTFAIGCAEEFAPADEGFGPRPVPMVEGAPDLAWHVAQSVIQQDFDLTIVNKMDVDHGLTVPLSLMYGQPKKWPVKVIPFAVNVVVYPTPSGRRCYNLGKAIRNAVE
;
A
#
# COMPACT_ATOMS: atom_id res chain seq x y z
N MET A 1 -0.17 11.05 21.25
CA MET A 1 1.17 10.49 20.96
C MET A 1 0.97 9.54 19.79
N ALA A 2 1.59 9.83 18.64
CA ALA A 2 1.52 8.95 17.48
C ALA A 2 2.47 7.76 17.70
N ARG A 3 2.12 6.58 17.19
CA ARG A 3 2.85 5.33 17.43
C ARG A 3 2.64 4.36 16.28
N ILE A 4 3.64 3.53 16.01
CA ILE A 4 3.51 2.35 15.16
C ILE A 4 3.15 1.17 16.07
N THR A 5 1.97 0.58 15.88
CA THR A 5 1.50 -0.52 16.75
C THR A 5 1.86 -1.90 16.21
N ALA A 6 1.94 -2.06 14.88
CA ALA A 6 2.21 -3.33 14.23
C ALA A 6 2.89 -3.16 12.87
N GLY A 7 3.45 -4.26 12.35
CA GLY A 7 3.96 -4.38 10.99
C GLY A 7 3.49 -5.69 10.36
N ILE A 8 3.09 -5.64 9.09
CA ILE A 8 2.46 -6.76 8.38
C ILE A 8 3.13 -6.93 7.03
N GLY A 9 3.39 -8.17 6.62
CA GLY A 9 3.76 -8.52 5.26
C GLY A 9 2.67 -9.35 4.60
N ALA A 10 2.26 -8.98 3.39
CA ALA A 10 1.28 -9.71 2.60
C ALA A 10 1.72 -9.76 1.14
N SER A 11 1.37 -10.86 0.45
CA SER A 11 1.45 -10.90 -1.01
C SER A 11 0.42 -9.95 -1.61
N HIS A 12 0.71 -9.42 -2.80
CA HIS A 12 -0.20 -8.55 -3.55
C HIS A 12 -0.49 -9.04 -4.97
N VAL A 13 -0.22 -10.31 -5.28
CA VAL A 13 -0.39 -10.85 -6.65
C VAL A 13 -1.81 -10.59 -7.18
N PRO A 14 -1.98 -10.06 -8.42
CA PRO A 14 -3.28 -9.61 -8.92
C PRO A 14 -4.32 -10.74 -9.03
N LEU A 15 -3.88 -11.99 -9.24
CA LEU A 15 -4.78 -13.16 -9.27
C LEU A 15 -5.54 -13.36 -7.96
N ILE A 16 -4.98 -12.94 -6.82
CA ILE A 16 -5.67 -12.98 -5.53
C ILE A 16 -6.84 -11.99 -5.55
N GLY A 17 -6.62 -10.76 -6.03
CA GLY A 17 -7.66 -9.76 -6.22
C GLY A 17 -8.78 -10.27 -7.12
N ARG A 18 -8.42 -10.89 -8.26
CA ARG A 18 -9.40 -11.54 -9.15
C ARG A 18 -10.20 -12.62 -8.45
N ALA A 19 -9.57 -13.50 -7.67
CA ALA A 19 -10.27 -14.56 -6.94
C ALA A 19 -11.28 -14.02 -5.92
N ILE A 20 -10.93 -12.92 -5.23
CA ILE A 20 -11.86 -12.19 -4.36
C ILE A 20 -13.03 -11.62 -5.17
N ASP A 21 -12.72 -10.89 -6.24
CA ASP A 21 -13.71 -10.16 -7.03
C ASP A 21 -14.70 -11.11 -7.75
N THR A 22 -14.29 -12.34 -8.08
CA THR A 22 -15.15 -13.37 -8.69
C THR A 22 -15.77 -14.37 -7.70
N GLY A 23 -15.51 -14.24 -6.40
CA GLY A 23 -16.02 -15.17 -5.38
C GLY A 23 -15.40 -16.58 -5.43
N ASP A 24 -14.22 -16.73 -6.03
CA ASP A 24 -13.50 -18.02 -6.19
C ASP A 24 -12.61 -18.36 -4.98
N THR A 25 -12.82 -17.68 -3.84
CA THR A 25 -11.95 -17.79 -2.66
C THR A 25 -12.02 -19.15 -1.95
N GLN A 26 -13.06 -19.95 -2.23
CA GLN A 26 -13.31 -21.26 -1.60
C GLN A 26 -12.98 -22.47 -2.49
N SER A 27 -12.45 -22.27 -3.71
CA SER A 27 -12.00 -23.40 -4.52
C SER A 27 -10.77 -24.08 -3.91
N GLU A 28 -10.56 -25.36 -4.24
CA GLU A 28 -9.46 -26.18 -3.69
C GLU A 28 -8.08 -25.50 -3.82
N TYR A 29 -7.86 -24.78 -4.93
CA TYR A 29 -6.63 -24.05 -5.18
C TYR A 29 -6.46 -22.84 -4.26
N TRP A 30 -7.51 -22.04 -4.08
CA TRP A 30 -7.45 -20.76 -3.37
C TRP A 30 -7.66 -20.88 -1.86
N LYS A 31 -8.44 -21.86 -1.43
CA LYS A 31 -8.86 -22.02 -0.04
C LYS A 31 -7.70 -21.99 0.97
N PRO A 32 -6.57 -22.68 0.77
CA PRO A 32 -5.46 -22.64 1.72
C PRO A 32 -4.87 -21.23 1.91
N LEU A 33 -4.87 -20.40 0.86
CA LEU A 33 -4.40 -19.02 0.94
C LEU A 33 -5.35 -18.17 1.78
N PHE A 34 -6.66 -18.24 1.49
CA PHE A 34 -7.65 -17.41 2.18
C PHE A 34 -7.86 -17.84 3.64
N ASP A 35 -7.89 -19.14 3.93
CA ASP A 35 -7.93 -19.65 5.31
C ASP A 35 -6.70 -19.17 6.10
N GLY A 36 -5.55 -18.98 5.45
CA GLY A 36 -4.34 -18.41 6.05
C GLY A 36 -4.48 -16.95 6.49
N PHE A 37 -5.45 -16.20 5.96
CA PHE A 37 -5.74 -14.81 6.35
C PHE A 37 -6.79 -14.70 7.46
N ASP A 38 -7.44 -15.78 7.88
CA ASP A 38 -8.49 -15.76 8.92
C ASP A 38 -8.03 -15.11 10.23
N PHE A 39 -6.83 -15.44 10.69
CA PHE A 39 -6.24 -14.82 11.88
C PHE A 39 -6.04 -13.33 11.66
N THR A 40 -5.43 -12.97 10.54
CA THR A 40 -5.04 -11.60 10.23
C THR A 40 -6.26 -10.68 10.08
N GLN A 41 -7.35 -11.18 9.48
CA GLN A 41 -8.62 -10.45 9.38
C GLN A 41 -9.28 -10.22 10.74
N LYS A 42 -9.25 -11.20 11.64
CA LYS A 42 -9.74 -11.03 13.02
C LYS A 42 -8.89 -10.02 13.79
N TRP A 43 -7.57 -10.16 13.69
CA TRP A 43 -6.63 -9.28 14.37
C TRP A 43 -6.77 -7.83 13.91
N ILE A 44 -6.85 -7.55 12.61
CA ILE A 44 -6.96 -6.16 12.12
C ILE A 44 -8.30 -5.51 12.51
N ALA A 45 -9.37 -6.31 12.62
CA ALA A 45 -10.67 -5.84 13.09
C ALA A 45 -10.67 -5.44 14.59
N GLU A 46 -9.75 -6.03 15.38
CA GLU A 46 -9.51 -5.66 16.78
C GLU A 46 -8.49 -4.52 16.92
N GLU A 47 -7.42 -4.52 16.12
CA GLU A 47 -6.33 -3.53 16.16
C GLU A 47 -6.80 -2.13 15.74
N GLN A 48 -7.69 -2.04 14.74
CA GLN A 48 -8.30 -0.79 14.26
C GLN A 48 -7.31 0.38 14.08
N PRO A 49 -6.30 0.25 13.21
CA PRO A 49 -5.37 1.35 12.97
C PRO A 49 -6.09 2.55 12.33
N ASP A 50 -5.72 3.76 12.75
CA ASP A 50 -6.22 5.00 12.14
C ASP A 50 -5.71 5.18 10.70
N VAL A 51 -4.46 4.79 10.46
CA VAL A 51 -3.75 4.93 9.19
C VAL A 51 -2.88 3.70 8.92
N ILE A 52 -2.90 3.20 7.69
CA ILE A 52 -1.91 2.25 7.17
C ILE A 52 -0.89 3.00 6.32
N PHE A 53 0.38 2.92 6.68
CA PHE A 53 1.47 3.31 5.79
C PHE A 53 1.83 2.11 4.91
N LEU A 54 1.36 2.09 3.66
CA LEU A 54 1.41 0.92 2.78
C LEU A 54 2.58 1.01 1.81
N VAL A 55 3.64 0.25 2.10
CA VAL A 55 4.81 0.13 1.22
C VAL A 55 4.53 -0.93 0.15
N TYR A 56 4.63 -0.53 -1.11
CA TYR A 56 4.48 -1.42 -2.28
C TYR A 56 5.39 -0.96 -3.42
N ASN A 57 5.41 -1.67 -4.52
CA ASN A 57 5.96 -1.18 -5.78
C ASN A 57 4.82 -0.95 -6.77
N ASP A 58 4.87 0.16 -7.50
CA ASP A 58 4.02 0.35 -8.66
C ASP A 58 4.47 -0.60 -9.79
N HIS A 59 3.51 -1.15 -10.53
CA HIS A 59 3.74 -2.13 -11.59
C HIS A 59 3.68 -1.49 -12.99
N ALA A 60 4.28 -0.30 -13.12
CA ALA A 60 4.26 0.54 -14.33
C ALA A 60 2.85 1.04 -14.67
N THR A 61 2.13 1.46 -13.64
CA THR A 61 0.73 1.92 -13.71
C THR A 61 0.68 3.42 -13.47
N ALA A 62 1.02 3.86 -12.25
CA ALA A 62 1.17 5.29 -11.95
C ALA A 62 2.48 5.86 -12.49
N PHE A 63 3.53 5.03 -12.59
CA PHE A 63 4.87 5.45 -13.00
C PHE A 63 5.31 4.71 -14.26
N SER A 64 5.17 5.35 -15.42
CA SER A 64 5.72 4.86 -16.68
C SER A 64 7.25 5.00 -16.74
N LEU A 65 7.86 4.60 -17.86
CA LEU A 65 9.28 4.86 -18.11
C LEU A 65 9.64 6.35 -18.20
N ASP A 66 8.65 7.24 -18.33
CA ASP A 66 8.88 8.68 -18.37
C ASP A 66 9.29 9.24 -17.00
N MET A 67 8.88 8.57 -15.91
CA MET A 67 9.21 9.00 -14.55
C MET A 67 9.30 7.79 -13.62
N VAL A 68 10.51 7.47 -13.16
CA VAL A 68 10.78 6.32 -12.29
C VAL A 68 11.36 6.80 -10.95
N PRO A 69 10.52 7.14 -9.96
CA PRO A 69 11.00 7.57 -8.65
C PRO A 69 11.59 6.38 -7.86
N THR A 70 12.68 6.60 -7.12
CA THR A 70 13.22 5.54 -6.24
C THR A 70 12.26 5.25 -5.08
N PHE A 71 11.81 6.32 -4.42
CA PHE A 71 10.83 6.30 -3.35
C PHE A 71 9.82 7.41 -3.60
N ALA A 72 8.53 7.07 -3.61
CA ALA A 72 7.44 8.02 -3.79
C ALA A 72 6.41 7.88 -2.67
N ILE A 73 5.99 9.00 -2.10
CA ILE A 73 4.96 9.06 -1.06
C ILE A 73 3.72 9.75 -1.61
N GLY A 74 2.57 9.10 -1.48
CA GLY A 74 1.26 9.66 -1.82
C GLY A 74 0.77 10.60 -0.72
N CYS A 75 0.53 11.86 -1.05
CA CYS A 75 0.06 12.90 -0.12
C CYS A 75 -1.33 13.45 -0.46
N ALA A 76 -2.03 12.84 -1.41
CA ALA A 76 -3.39 13.20 -1.82
C ALA A 76 -4.45 12.82 -0.77
N GLU A 77 -5.64 13.42 -0.87
CA GLU A 77 -6.82 13.07 -0.06
C GLU A 77 -7.43 11.73 -0.46
N GLU A 78 -7.30 11.33 -1.72
CA GLU A 78 -7.87 10.10 -2.25
C GLU A 78 -7.04 9.54 -3.41
N PHE A 79 -7.14 8.23 -3.62
CA PHE A 79 -6.46 7.50 -4.70
C PHE A 79 -7.43 6.48 -5.31
N ALA A 80 -7.61 6.57 -6.64
CA ALA A 80 -8.50 5.66 -7.36
C ALA A 80 -7.82 4.33 -7.66
N PRO A 81 -8.55 3.20 -7.65
CA PRO A 81 -8.04 1.95 -8.20
C PRO A 81 -7.70 2.15 -9.68
N ALA A 82 -6.47 1.81 -10.05
CA ALA A 82 -6.01 1.99 -11.42
C ALA A 82 -6.68 0.99 -12.40
N ASP A 83 -6.78 1.39 -13.66
CA ASP A 83 -7.03 0.45 -14.76
C ASP A 83 -5.71 -0.16 -15.23
N GLU A 84 -5.58 -1.48 -15.04
CA GLU A 84 -4.37 -2.24 -15.38
C GLU A 84 -4.53 -3.04 -16.68
N GLY A 85 -5.48 -2.63 -17.53
CA GLY A 85 -5.82 -3.26 -18.81
C GLY A 85 -7.11 -4.09 -18.79
N PHE A 86 -7.81 -4.15 -17.66
CA PHE A 86 -9.05 -4.91 -17.47
C PHE A 86 -10.22 -4.04 -16.98
N GLY A 87 -10.03 -2.71 -16.96
CA GLY A 87 -10.85 -1.80 -16.17
C GLY A 87 -10.37 -1.75 -14.70
N PRO A 88 -10.73 -0.68 -13.97
CA PRO A 88 -10.41 -0.58 -12.55
C PRO A 88 -11.14 -1.66 -11.75
N ARG A 89 -10.47 -2.23 -10.74
CA ARG A 89 -11.08 -3.22 -9.84
C ARG A 89 -12.30 -2.61 -9.12
N PRO A 90 -13.36 -3.40 -8.84
CA PRO A 90 -14.57 -2.93 -8.18
C PRO A 90 -14.39 -2.78 -6.65
N VAL A 91 -13.37 -2.04 -6.24
CA VAL A 91 -13.06 -1.75 -4.83
C VAL A 91 -13.23 -0.26 -4.53
N PRO A 92 -13.47 0.15 -3.26
CA PRO A 92 -13.66 1.55 -2.93
C PRO A 92 -12.43 2.40 -3.22
N MET A 93 -12.66 3.70 -3.45
CA MET A 93 -11.63 4.73 -3.42
C MET A 93 -10.81 4.63 -2.12
N VAL A 94 -9.49 4.74 -2.23
CA VAL A 94 -8.60 4.73 -1.06
C VAL A 94 -8.53 6.13 -0.49
N GLU A 95 -8.92 6.30 0.78
CA GLU A 95 -8.83 7.59 1.46
C GLU A 95 -7.43 7.80 2.02
N GLY A 96 -6.82 8.93 1.68
CA GLY A 96 -5.51 9.35 2.14
C GLY A 96 -5.50 9.89 3.57
N ALA A 97 -4.28 10.09 4.09
CA ALA A 97 -4.04 10.84 5.33
C ALA A 97 -3.05 12.00 5.08
N PRO A 98 -3.48 13.09 4.39
CA PRO A 98 -2.57 14.15 3.94
C PRO A 98 -1.71 14.75 5.05
N ASP A 99 -2.29 15.09 6.20
CA ASP A 99 -1.55 15.72 7.31
C ASP A 99 -0.36 14.85 7.76
N LEU A 100 -0.59 13.55 7.94
CA LEU A 100 0.46 12.60 8.32
C LEU A 100 1.42 12.34 7.16
N ALA A 101 0.93 12.19 5.93
CA ALA A 101 1.76 11.95 4.75
C ALA A 101 2.74 13.10 4.51
N TRP A 102 2.26 14.34 4.57
CA TRP A 102 3.08 15.54 4.44
C TRP A 102 4.06 15.71 5.61
N HIS A 103 3.66 15.36 6.83
CA HIS A 103 4.58 15.34 7.97
C HIS A 103 5.72 14.33 7.75
N VAL A 104 5.41 13.11 7.35
CA VAL A 104 6.40 12.07 7.05
C VAL A 104 7.30 12.48 5.89
N ALA A 105 6.75 13.03 4.81
CA ALA A 105 7.52 13.51 3.67
C ALA A 105 8.57 14.56 4.10
N GLN A 106 8.15 15.58 4.86
CA GLN A 106 9.06 16.61 5.37
C GLN A 106 10.14 16.03 6.29
N SER A 107 9.75 15.23 7.28
CA SER A 107 10.68 14.64 8.25
C SER A 107 11.69 13.71 7.60
N VAL A 108 11.25 12.84 6.69
CA VAL A 108 12.13 11.87 6.02
C VAL A 108 13.08 12.56 5.04
N ILE A 109 12.64 13.62 4.35
CA ILE A 109 13.53 14.45 3.53
C ILE A 109 14.60 15.14 4.40
N GLN A 110 14.25 15.64 5.58
CA GLN A 110 15.22 16.21 6.53
C GLN A 110 16.14 15.15 7.18
N GLN A 111 15.88 13.86 6.96
CA GLN A 111 16.74 12.74 7.34
C GLN A 111 17.59 12.23 6.15
N ASP A 112 17.82 13.09 5.15
CA ASP A 112 18.65 12.82 3.95
C ASP A 112 18.13 11.68 3.04
N PHE A 113 16.81 11.59 2.89
CA PHE A 113 16.18 10.74 1.86
C PHE A 113 15.53 11.58 0.75
N ASP A 114 15.93 11.31 -0.48
CA ASP A 114 15.35 11.92 -1.67
C ASP A 114 13.98 11.29 -1.99
N LEU A 115 12.91 11.81 -1.38
CA LEU A 115 11.53 11.38 -1.66
C LEU A 115 10.92 12.16 -2.82
N THR A 116 10.15 11.46 -3.64
CA THR A 116 9.20 12.08 -4.58
C THR A 116 7.84 12.24 -3.89
N ILE A 117 7.31 13.46 -3.83
CA ILE A 117 5.96 13.72 -3.29
C ILE A 117 4.96 13.63 -4.43
N VAL A 118 3.92 12.81 -4.25
CA VAL A 118 2.90 12.55 -5.28
C VAL A 118 1.53 12.95 -4.75
N ASN A 119 0.99 14.05 -5.28
CA ASN A 119 -0.33 14.58 -4.89
C ASN A 119 -1.47 14.10 -5.80
N LYS A 120 -1.15 13.30 -6.82
CA LYS A 120 -2.13 12.69 -7.71
C LYS A 120 -1.54 11.45 -8.35
N MET A 121 -2.16 10.30 -8.11
CA MET A 121 -1.90 9.04 -8.79
C MET A 121 -3.07 8.08 -8.53
N ASP A 122 -3.22 7.11 -9.41
CA ASP A 122 -4.04 5.94 -9.14
C ASP A 122 -3.19 4.87 -8.43
N VAL A 123 -3.84 3.92 -7.78
CA VAL A 123 -3.18 2.84 -7.01
C VAL A 123 -3.52 1.48 -7.60
N ASP A 124 -2.50 0.69 -7.87
CA ASP A 124 -2.62 -0.60 -8.56
C ASP A 124 -2.93 -1.77 -7.60
N HIS A 125 -2.91 -3.00 -8.13
CA HIS A 125 -3.07 -4.23 -7.37
C HIS A 125 -2.08 -4.36 -6.20
N GLY A 126 -0.88 -3.80 -6.33
CA GLY A 126 0.16 -3.83 -5.30
C GLY A 126 -0.29 -3.22 -3.98
N LEU A 127 -1.21 -2.25 -4.05
CA LEU A 127 -1.85 -1.62 -2.90
C LEU A 127 -3.22 -2.21 -2.58
N THR A 128 -4.09 -2.38 -3.58
CA THR A 128 -5.51 -2.73 -3.35
C THR A 128 -5.74 -4.21 -3.03
N VAL A 129 -4.85 -5.12 -3.45
CA VAL A 129 -4.98 -6.56 -3.15
C VAL A 129 -4.74 -6.83 -1.66
N PRO A 130 -3.66 -6.34 -1.02
CA PRO A 130 -3.50 -6.46 0.43
C PRO A 130 -4.67 -5.88 1.22
N LEU A 131 -5.20 -4.72 0.83
CA LEU A 131 -6.39 -4.17 1.50
C LEU A 131 -7.60 -5.13 1.42
N SER A 132 -7.82 -5.74 0.25
CA SER A 132 -8.90 -6.72 0.06
C SER A 132 -8.68 -8.00 0.87
N LEU A 133 -7.43 -8.47 0.98
CA LEU A 133 -7.07 -9.62 1.82
C LEU A 133 -7.33 -9.36 3.31
N MET A 134 -7.06 -8.14 3.76
CA MET A 134 -7.14 -7.74 5.17
C MET A 134 -8.57 -7.37 5.59
N TYR A 135 -9.32 -6.71 4.70
CA TYR A 135 -10.63 -6.11 5.04
C TYR A 135 -11.80 -6.68 4.22
N GLY A 136 -11.56 -7.62 3.32
CA GLY A 136 -12.59 -8.17 2.44
C GLY A 136 -13.04 -7.16 1.38
N GLN A 137 -14.36 -7.11 1.14
CA GLN A 137 -14.98 -6.22 0.14
C GLN A 137 -15.94 -5.22 0.82
N PRO A 138 -15.43 -4.27 1.62
CA PRO A 138 -16.28 -3.27 2.26
C PRO A 138 -16.76 -2.23 1.23
N LYS A 139 -17.83 -1.50 1.55
CA LYS A 139 -18.30 -0.37 0.70
C LYS A 139 -17.37 0.85 0.75
N LYS A 140 -16.59 0.96 1.83
CA LYS A 140 -15.59 1.99 2.09
C LYS A 140 -14.52 1.35 2.97
N TRP A 141 -13.24 1.62 2.70
CA TRP A 141 -12.16 1.12 3.55
C TRP A 141 -12.31 1.66 4.98
N PRO A 142 -12.18 0.83 6.02
CA PRO A 142 -12.35 1.26 7.41
C PRO A 142 -11.13 2.04 7.94
N VAL A 143 -10.18 2.40 7.07
CA VAL A 143 -8.87 2.94 7.43
C VAL A 143 -8.39 3.92 6.35
N LYS A 144 -7.60 4.91 6.74
CA LYS A 144 -6.87 5.76 5.80
C LYS A 144 -5.57 5.10 5.38
N VAL A 145 -5.07 5.41 4.18
CA VAL A 145 -3.85 4.80 3.66
C VAL A 145 -2.90 5.87 3.15
N ILE A 146 -1.62 5.73 3.47
CA ILE A 146 -0.54 6.49 2.85
C ILE A 146 0.17 5.53 1.90
N PRO A 147 -0.06 5.64 0.57
CA PRO A 147 0.68 4.86 -0.40
C PRO A 147 2.16 5.26 -0.40
N PHE A 148 3.04 4.27 -0.34
CA PHE A 148 4.48 4.49 -0.43
C PHE A 148 5.08 3.55 -1.48
N ALA A 149 5.27 4.06 -2.69
CA ALA A 149 5.79 3.29 -3.81
C ALA A 149 7.33 3.25 -3.79
N VAL A 150 7.89 2.07 -4.02
CA VAL A 150 9.32 1.81 -4.13
C VAL A 150 9.63 1.25 -5.50
N ASN A 151 10.55 1.86 -6.25
CA ASN A 151 11.00 1.29 -7.52
C ASN A 151 11.79 0.00 -7.28
N VAL A 152 11.22 -1.11 -7.75
CA VAL A 152 11.90 -2.40 -7.87
C VAL A 152 11.79 -2.98 -9.29
N VAL A 153 11.30 -2.18 -10.25
CA VAL A 153 11.02 -2.58 -11.63
C VAL A 153 12.20 -2.25 -12.55
N VAL A 154 12.73 -1.03 -12.47
CA VAL A 154 13.83 -0.56 -13.32
C VAL A 154 15.12 -0.46 -12.50
N TYR A 155 16.18 -1.11 -12.97
CA TYR A 155 17.48 -1.06 -12.30
C TYR A 155 18.25 0.24 -12.58
N PRO A 156 19.04 0.75 -11.61
CA PRO A 156 19.27 0.19 -10.28
C PRO A 156 18.15 0.50 -9.27
N THR A 157 17.80 -0.49 -8.45
CA THR A 157 16.83 -0.37 -7.35
C THR A 157 17.54 0.04 -6.04
N PRO A 158 16.84 0.57 -5.03
CA PRO A 158 17.46 0.84 -3.74
C PRO A 158 17.95 -0.45 -3.10
N SER A 159 19.14 -0.41 -2.49
CA SER A 159 19.67 -1.55 -1.74
C SER A 159 18.79 -1.88 -0.52
N GLY A 160 18.80 -3.15 -0.08
CA GLY A 160 18.10 -3.54 1.15
C GLY A 160 18.53 -2.74 2.39
N ARG A 161 19.81 -2.33 2.48
CA ARG A 161 20.29 -1.43 3.54
C ARG A 161 19.63 -0.04 3.48
N ARG A 162 19.41 0.50 2.27
CA ARG A 162 18.72 1.79 2.09
C ARG A 162 17.26 1.68 2.50
N CYS A 163 16.57 0.59 2.15
CA CYS A 163 15.19 0.33 2.60
C CYS A 163 15.09 0.15 4.12
N TYR A 164 16.02 -0.57 4.75
CA TYR A 164 16.06 -0.71 6.21
C TYR A 164 16.27 0.64 6.92
N ASN A 165 17.17 1.47 6.41
CA ASN A 165 17.40 2.81 6.96
C ASN A 165 16.19 3.73 6.76
N LEU A 166 15.52 3.62 5.61
CA LEU A 166 14.28 4.36 5.34
C LEU A 166 13.18 4.00 6.34
N GLY A 167 13.02 2.70 6.67
CA GLY A 167 12.06 2.27 7.69
C GLY A 167 12.32 2.89 9.07
N LYS A 168 13.60 3.06 9.45
CA LYS A 168 13.97 3.79 10.68
C LYS A 168 13.60 5.28 10.58
N ALA A 169 13.84 5.91 9.44
CA ALA A 169 13.48 7.31 9.23
C ALA A 169 11.97 7.55 9.27
N ILE A 170 11.19 6.64 8.69
CA ILE A 170 9.71 6.65 8.76
C ILE A 170 9.25 6.49 10.21
N ARG A 171 9.83 5.55 10.98
CA ARG A 171 9.50 5.41 12.40
C ARG A 171 9.73 6.71 13.18
N ASN A 172 10.90 7.33 13.02
CA ASN A 172 11.22 8.61 13.65
C ASN A 172 10.27 9.75 13.24
N ALA A 173 9.67 9.66 12.04
CA ALA A 173 8.69 10.63 11.57
C ALA A 173 7.27 10.37 12.10
N VAL A 174 6.98 9.15 12.55
CA VAL A 174 5.67 8.79 13.10
C VAL A 174 5.62 8.99 14.62
N GLU A 175 6.71 8.72 15.34
CA GLU A 175 6.81 8.83 16.81
C GLU A 175 7.14 10.26 17.28
#